data_AF-I4IRT3-F1
#
_entry.id   AF-I4IRT3-F1
#
_cell.length_a   1.000
_cell.length_b   1.000
_cell.length_c   1.000
_cell.angle_alpha   90.00
_cell.angle_beta   90.00
_cell.angle_gamma   90.00
#
_symmetry.space_group_name_H-M   'P 1'
#
loop_
_entity.id
_entity.type
_entity.pdbx_description
1 polymer ?
#
loop_
_entity_poly.entity_id
_entity_poly.type
_entity_poly.pdbx_seq_one_letter_code
_entity_poly.pdbx_strand_id
1 'polypeptide(L)'
;MSFYDVTNKYIQDKELRRQGGYLGVQRRQDLKPEISAAVFATKPPQLLKPIVKAKGISLILVEEIIQPELNDQLRYQIWSELFGEWLKDKVGVVQLINKSK
;
A
#
# COMPACT_ATOMS: atom_id res chain seq x y z
N MET A 1 10.87 -26.73 8.93
CA MET A 1 9.67 -26.35 8.17
C MET A 1 9.58 -24.83 8.21
N SER A 2 9.98 -24.18 7.12
CA SER A 2 10.00 -22.73 6.96
C SER A 2 8.60 -22.20 6.57
N PHE A 3 8.37 -20.89 6.70
CA PHE A 3 7.15 -20.27 6.18
C PHE A 3 6.99 -20.55 4.66
N TYR A 4 8.08 -20.47 3.90
CA TYR A 4 8.10 -20.76 2.46
C TYR A 4 7.72 -22.22 2.15
N ASP A 5 8.11 -23.19 2.98
CA ASP A 5 7.71 -24.61 2.80
C ASP A 5 6.18 -24.77 2.86
N VAL A 6 5.53 -23.98 3.73
CA VAL A 6 4.07 -23.97 3.91
C VAL A 6 3.39 -23.31 2.70
N THR A 7 4.00 -22.29 2.11
CA THR A 7 3.41 -21.60 0.94
C THR A 7 3.23 -22.55 -0.25
N ASN A 8 4.21 -23.42 -0.51
CA ASN A 8 4.12 -24.39 -1.59
C ASN A 8 2.95 -25.39 -1.43
N LYS A 9 2.56 -25.68 -0.18
CA LYS A 9 1.50 -26.65 0.13
C LYS A 9 0.09 -26.05 0.07
N TYR A 10 -0.08 -24.79 0.47
CA TYR A 10 -1.41 -24.20 0.69
C TYR A 10 -1.78 -23.05 -0.24
N ILE A 11 -0.82 -22.40 -0.91
CA ILE A 11 -1.14 -21.34 -1.88
C ILE A 11 -1.80 -21.97 -3.11
N GLN A 12 -3.03 -21.56 -3.41
CA GLN A 12 -3.80 -22.05 -4.57
C GLN A 12 -3.32 -21.42 -5.88
N ASP A 13 -2.91 -20.16 -5.85
CA ASP A 13 -2.36 -19.46 -7.01
C ASP A 13 -0.99 -20.02 -7.41
N LYS A 14 -0.88 -20.50 -8.66
CA LYS A 14 0.31 -21.18 -9.17
C LYS A 14 1.52 -20.26 -9.28
N GLU A 15 1.33 -19.00 -9.69
CA GLU A 15 2.45 -18.06 -9.87
C GLU A 15 2.93 -17.55 -8.52
N LEU A 16 2.00 -17.24 -7.61
CA LEU A 16 2.36 -16.84 -6.25
C LEU A 16 3.07 -17.97 -5.50
N ARG A 17 2.66 -19.22 -5.73
CA ARG A 17 3.33 -20.41 -5.16
C ARG A 17 4.77 -20.56 -5.65
N ARG A 18 5.01 -20.32 -6.95
CA ARG A 18 6.38 -20.33 -7.54
C ARG A 18 7.30 -19.30 -6.91
N GLN A 19 6.72 -18.18 -6.46
CA GLN A 19 7.44 -17.11 -5.76
C GLN A 19 7.47 -17.32 -4.23
N GLY A 20 7.04 -18.48 -3.73
CA GLY A 20 7.02 -18.77 -2.29
C GLY A 20 6.12 -17.83 -1.49
N GLY A 21 5.07 -17.28 -2.11
CA GLY A 21 4.19 -16.30 -1.47
C GLY A 21 4.68 -14.86 -1.48
N TYR A 22 5.82 -14.56 -2.10
CA TYR A 22 6.36 -13.20 -2.18
C TYR A 22 5.48 -12.30 -3.05
N LEU A 23 5.07 -11.16 -2.51
CA LEU A 23 4.20 -10.19 -3.19
C LEU A 23 4.94 -8.95 -3.69
N GLY A 24 6.27 -8.88 -3.51
CA GLY A 24 7.03 -7.68 -3.84
C GLY A 24 6.72 -6.50 -2.92
N VAL A 25 7.14 -5.30 -3.34
CA VAL A 25 6.86 -4.06 -2.63
C VAL A 25 5.39 -3.70 -2.82
N GLN A 26 4.65 -3.64 -1.71
CA GLN A 26 3.23 -3.29 -1.68
C GLN A 26 3.02 -1.97 -0.94
N ARG A 27 2.27 -1.05 -1.56
CA ARG A 27 1.95 0.23 -0.91
C ARG A 27 0.78 0.04 0.05
N ARG A 28 0.76 0.83 1.11
CA ARG A 28 -0.31 0.81 2.14
C ARG A 28 -1.72 0.91 1.54
N GLN A 29 -1.86 1.72 0.48
CA GLN A 29 -3.13 1.98 -0.22
C GLN A 29 -3.60 0.83 -1.11
N ASP A 30 -2.68 -0.04 -1.56
CA ASP A 30 -3.01 -1.18 -2.42
C ASP A 30 -3.48 -2.39 -1.58
N LEU A 31 -3.29 -2.34 -0.26
CA LEU A 31 -3.71 -3.38 0.68
C LEU A 31 -5.11 -3.12 1.22
N LYS A 32 -5.86 -4.19 1.48
CA LYS A 32 -7.13 -4.09 2.21
C LYS A 32 -6.91 -3.46 3.58
N PRO A 33 -7.81 -2.58 4.07
CA PRO A 33 -7.63 -1.86 5.33
C PRO A 33 -7.27 -2.77 6.52
N GLU A 34 -7.93 -3.93 6.62
CA GLU A 34 -7.70 -4.95 7.65
C GLU A 34 -6.26 -5.49 7.63
N ILE A 35 -5.74 -5.79 6.44
CA ILE A 35 -4.38 -6.31 6.26
C ILE A 35 -3.36 -5.19 6.49
N SER A 36 -3.65 -4.01 5.93
CA SER A 36 -2.81 -2.83 6.02
C SER A 36 -2.55 -2.46 7.48
N ALA A 37 -3.61 -2.35 8.30
CA ALA A 37 -3.47 -2.06 9.72
C ALA A 37 -2.62 -3.11 10.46
N ALA A 38 -2.83 -4.39 10.17
CA ALA A 38 -2.08 -5.47 10.80
C ALA A 38 -0.60 -5.46 10.40
N VAL A 39 -0.28 -5.29 9.11
CA VAL A 39 1.10 -5.26 8.59
C VAL A 39 1.88 -4.11 9.22
N PHE A 40 1.35 -2.89 9.16
CA PHE A 40 2.07 -1.70 9.60
C PHE A 40 2.12 -1.52 11.13
N ALA A 41 1.36 -2.31 11.89
CA ALA A 41 1.44 -2.33 13.36
C ALA A 41 2.52 -3.29 13.89
N THR A 42 3.17 -4.08 13.02
CA THR A 42 4.18 -5.06 13.44
C THR A 42 5.60 -4.54 13.40
N LYS A 43 6.50 -5.26 14.09
CA LYS A 43 7.94 -5.04 14.04
C LYS A 43 8.58 -6.14 13.19
N PRO A 44 8.93 -5.87 11.91
CA PRO A 44 9.51 -6.88 11.03
C PRO A 44 10.87 -7.39 11.52
N PRO A 45 11.24 -8.65 11.19
CA PRO A 45 10.43 -9.65 10.51
C PRO A 45 9.44 -10.32 11.46
N GLN A 46 8.15 -10.34 11.12
CA GLN A 46 7.11 -10.92 12.01
C GLN A 46 5.99 -11.62 11.23
N LEU A 47 5.63 -12.81 11.69
CA LEU A 47 4.44 -13.53 11.22
C LEU A 47 3.18 -12.95 11.88
N LEU A 48 2.21 -12.54 11.05
CA LEU A 48 0.93 -12.03 11.52
C LEU A 48 0.03 -13.17 12.01
N LYS A 49 -0.86 -12.84 12.95
CA LYS A 49 -1.97 -13.73 13.31
C LYS A 49 -2.84 -13.98 12.06
N PRO A 50 -3.46 -15.16 11.92
CA PRO A 50 -4.29 -15.46 10.77
C PRO A 50 -5.42 -14.45 10.61
N ILE A 51 -5.50 -13.81 9.45
CA ILE A 51 -6.54 -12.81 9.15
C ILE A 51 -7.67 -13.53 8.40
N VAL A 52 -8.85 -13.58 9.03
CA VAL A 52 -10.05 -14.19 8.43
C VAL A 52 -10.63 -13.22 7.42
N LYS A 53 -10.69 -13.65 6.16
CA LYS A 53 -11.38 -12.94 5.06
C LYS A 53 -12.62 -13.72 4.65
N ALA A 54 -13.56 -13.04 3.98
CA ALA A 54 -14.78 -13.66 3.46
C ALA A 54 -14.55 -14.91 2.57
N LYS A 55 -13.37 -15.05 1.96
CA LYS A 55 -12.97 -16.20 1.11
C LYS A 55 -11.88 -17.08 1.73
N GLY A 56 -11.70 -17.05 3.05
CA GLY A 56 -10.77 -17.93 3.77
C GLY A 56 -9.76 -17.18 4.64
N ILE A 57 -8.80 -17.93 5.19
CA ILE A 57 -7.80 -17.42 6.13
C ILE A 57 -6.52 -17.06 5.38
N SER A 58 -5.90 -15.93 5.71
CA SER A 58 -4.58 -15.57 5.19
C SER A 58 -3.56 -15.47 6.31
N LEU A 59 -2.44 -16.15 6.08
CA LEU A 59 -1.20 -16.03 6.85
C LEU A 59 -0.26 -15.13 6.06
N ILE A 60 0.30 -14.13 6.75
CA ILE A 60 1.16 -13.11 6.13
C ILE A 60 2.41 -12.99 6.99
N LEU A 61 3.56 -13.16 6.36
CA LEU A 61 4.86 -12.86 6.96
C LEU A 61 5.27 -11.47 6.48
N VAL A 62 5.47 -10.53 7.42
CA VAL A 62 6.02 -9.22 7.10
C VAL A 62 7.53 -9.34 7.19
N GLU A 63 8.20 -9.30 6.04
CA GLU A 63 9.67 -9.37 5.97
C GLU A 63 10.29 -8.01 6.33
N GLU A 64 9.79 -6.93 5.72
CA GLU A 64 10.32 -5.59 5.88
C GLU A 64 9.21 -4.54 5.74
N ILE A 65 9.37 -3.41 6.45
CA ILE A 65 8.59 -2.20 6.23
C ILE A 65 9.56 -1.11 5.80
N ILE A 66 9.49 -0.73 4.53
CA ILE A 66 10.30 0.35 3.96
C ILE A 66 9.77 1.68 4.49
N GLN A 67 10.60 2.42 5.21
CA GLN A 67 10.22 3.74 5.69
C GLN A 67 10.22 4.74 4.52
N PRO A 68 9.14 5.51 4.32
CA PRO A 68 9.14 6.54 3.31
C PRO A 68 10.12 7.65 3.72
N GLU A 69 11.02 8.01 2.81
CA GLU A 69 11.93 9.12 2.99
C GLU A 69 11.52 10.28 2.09
N LEU A 70 11.45 11.48 2.67
CA LEU A 70 11.19 12.70 1.91
C LEU A 70 12.47 13.14 1.19
N ASN A 71 12.84 12.41 0.13
CA ASN A 71 13.93 12.80 -0.75
C ASN A 71 13.53 13.99 -1.66
N ASP A 72 14.50 14.63 -2.29
CA ASP A 72 14.27 15.82 -3.10
C ASP A 72 13.30 15.60 -4.26
N GLN A 73 13.34 14.40 -4.86
CA GLN A 73 12.43 14.04 -5.95
C GLN A 73 10.98 13.93 -5.45
N LEU A 74 10.75 13.20 -4.36
CA LEU A 74 9.43 13.05 -3.74
C LEU A 74 8.92 14.39 -3.21
N ARG A 75 9.81 15.19 -2.64
CA ARG A 75 9.50 16.56 -2.21
C ARG A 75 9.01 17.39 -3.38
N TYR A 76 9.73 17.41 -4.50
CA TYR A 76 9.32 18.16 -5.69
C TYR A 76 7.97 17.69 -6.24
N GLN A 77 7.73 16.37 -6.27
CA GLN A 77 6.45 15.81 -6.68
C GLN A 77 5.28 16.30 -5.81
N ILE A 78 5.42 16.20 -4.48
CA ILE A 78 4.41 16.69 -3.53
C ILE A 78 4.16 18.19 -3.72
N TRP A 79 5.22 18.98 -3.87
CA TRP A 79 5.10 20.43 -4.11
C TRP A 79 4.35 20.75 -5.40
N SER A 80 4.66 20.05 -6.49
CA SER A 80 4.01 20.24 -7.80
C SER A 80 2.53 19.88 -7.75
N GLU A 81 2.18 18.77 -7.08
CA GLU A 81 0.79 18.33 -6.91
C GLU A 81 -0.01 19.34 -6.08
N LEU A 82 0.50 19.74 -4.91
CA LEU A 82 -0.16 20.73 -4.05
C LEU A 82 -0.32 22.08 -4.75
N PHE A 83 0.70 22.52 -5.50
CA PHE A 83 0.63 23.76 -6.27
C PHE A 83 -0.41 23.67 -7.39
N GLY A 84 -0.48 22.53 -8.09
CA GLY A 84 -1.48 22.29 -9.13
C GLY A 84 -2.91 22.27 -8.58
N GLU A 85 -3.14 21.65 -7.43
CA GLU A 85 -4.44 21.68 -6.75
C GLU A 85 -4.83 23.08 -6.30
N TRP A 86 -3.88 23.81 -5.70
CA TRP A 86 -4.09 25.21 -5.30
C TRP A 86 -4.42 26.11 -6.49
N LEU A 87 -3.73 25.95 -7.62
CA LEU A 87 -4.02 26.69 -8.85
C LEU A 87 -5.43 26.40 -9.38
N LYS A 88 -5.87 25.13 -9.37
CA LYS A 88 -7.22 24.75 -9.78
C LYS A 88 -8.29 25.43 -8.93
N ASP A 89 -8.09 25.49 -7.60
CA ASP A 89 -8.97 26.22 -6.69
C ASP A 89 -9.08 27.71 -7.09
N LYS A 90 -7.95 28.38 -7.26
CA LYS A 90 -7.94 29.82 -7.59
C LYS A 90 -8.51 30.14 -8.96
N VAL A 91 -8.17 29.36 -9.99
CA VAL A 91 -8.70 29.60 -11.35
C VAL A 91 -10.20 29.31 -11.41
N GLY A 92 -10.69 28.27 -10.73
CA GLY A 92 -12.12 27.99 -10.61
C GLY A 92 -12.89 29.15 -9.98
N VAL A 93 -12.35 29.74 -8.91
CA VAL A 93 -12.92 30.92 -8.25
C VAL A 93 -12.98 32.14 -9.18
N VAL A 94 -11.92 32.39 -9.97
CA VAL A 94 -11.87 33.54 -10.90
C VAL A 94 -12.90 33.40 -12.03
N GLN A 95 -13.16 32.19 -12.53
CA GLN A 95 -14.15 31.98 -13.59
C GLN A 95 -15.60 32.18 -13.14
N LEU A 96 -15.92 31.86 -11.87
CA LEU A 96 -17.26 32.08 -11.31
C LEU A 96 -17.57 33.58 -11.16
N ILE A 97 -16.59 34.38 -10.75
CA ILE A 97 -16.75 35.84 -10.59
C ILE A 97 -16.99 36.51 -11.95
N ASN A 98 -16.31 36.07 -13.00
CA ASN A 98 -16.46 36.64 -14.35
C ASN A 98 -17.76 36.23 -15.07
N LYS A 99 -18.42 35.13 -14.68
CA LYS A 99 -19.73 34.71 -15.23
C LYS A 99 -20.92 35.38 -14.55
N SER A 100 -20.72 36.03 -13.40
CA SER A 100 -21.76 36.69 -12.62
C SER A 100 -21.89 38.20 -12.91
N LYS A 101 -21.12 38.72 -13.88
CA LYS A 101 -21.24 40.07 -14.44
C LYS A 101 -21.74 39.97 -15.87
#